data_AF-A0A1E3Y622-F1
#
_entry.id   AF-A0A1E3Y622-F1
#
_cell.length_a   1.000
_cell.length_b   1.000
_cell.length_c   1.000
_cell.angle_alpha   90.00
_cell.angle_beta   90.00
_cell.angle_gamma   90.00
#
_symmetry.space_group_name_H-M   'P 1'
#
loop_
_entity.id
_entity.type
_entity.pdbx_description
1 polymer ?
#
loop_
_entity_poly.entity_id
_entity_poly.type
_entity_poly.pdbx_seq_one_letter_code
_entity_poly.pdbx_strand_id
1 'polypeptide(L)'
;MSDRTSASLAILDRLLPTLEALPPGIHRDRIVEETQALRRAVAAFHMEAIRFRMYSVDRLLRIEGDEGPVRQMFEDVRRTLEEAGFHTRSHTAP
;
A
#
# COMPACT_ATOMS: atom_id res chain seq x y z
N MET A 1 -19.57 -6.63 0.57
CA MET A 1 -18.20 -6.11 0.71
C MET A 1 -18.20 -5.22 1.93
N SER A 2 -17.31 -5.43 2.89
CA SER A 2 -17.29 -4.61 4.10
C SER A 2 -16.97 -3.15 3.72
N ASP A 3 -17.87 -2.21 4.01
CA ASP A 3 -17.69 -0.77 3.71
C ASP A 3 -16.35 -0.22 4.22
N ARG A 4 -15.79 -0.85 5.26
CA ARG A 4 -14.59 -0.42 5.98
C ARG A 4 -13.34 -0.32 5.10
N THR A 5 -13.12 -1.21 4.12
CA THR A 5 -11.90 -1.19 3.29
C THR A 5 -12.10 -0.58 1.90
N SER A 6 -13.31 -0.11 1.60
CA SER A 6 -13.68 0.45 0.29
C SER A 6 -12.80 1.65 -0.10
N ALA A 7 -12.52 2.55 0.84
CA ALA A 7 -11.67 3.71 0.64
C ALA A 7 -10.22 3.31 0.30
N SER A 8 -9.64 2.37 1.05
CA SER A 8 -8.28 1.87 0.79
C SER A 8 -8.17 1.18 -0.56
N LEU A 9 -9.17 0.38 -0.95
CA LEU A 9 -9.23 -0.26 -2.26
C LEU A 9 -9.32 0.77 -3.38
N ALA A 10 -10.14 1.81 -3.25
CA ALA A 10 -10.28 2.86 -4.25
C ALA A 10 -8.98 3.70 -4.42
N ILE A 11 -8.17 3.84 -3.36
CA ILE A 11 -6.86 4.47 -3.48
C ILE A 11 -5.88 3.52 -4.16
N LEU A 12 -5.86 2.23 -3.81
CA LEU A 12 -5.01 1.21 -4.43
C LEU A 12 -5.31 1.03 -5.94
N ASP A 13 -6.58 1.08 -6.33
CA ASP A 13 -7.02 1.04 -7.74
C ASP A 13 -6.51 2.25 -8.53
N ARG A 14 -6.28 3.39 -7.88
CA ARG A 14 -5.66 4.58 -8.49
C ARG A 14 -4.14 4.54 -8.42
N LEU A 15 -3.56 3.95 -7.38
CA LEU A 15 -2.12 3.88 -7.16
C LEU A 15 -1.43 2.98 -8.19
N LEU A 16 -2.04 1.84 -8.51
CA LEU A 16 -1.50 0.88 -9.49
C LEU A 16 -1.20 1.48 -10.87
N PRO A 17 -2.16 2.12 -11.57
CA PRO A 17 -1.87 2.72 -12.86
C PRO A 17 -0.85 3.87 -12.77
N THR A 18 -0.80 4.60 -11.66
CA THR A 18 0.21 5.64 -11.43
C THR A 18 1.62 5.04 -11.35
N LEU A 19 1.79 3.94 -10.61
CA LEU A 19 3.06 3.20 -10.53
C LEU A 19 3.45 2.60 -11.89
N GLU A 20 2.48 2.11 -12.65
CA GLU A 20 2.71 1.58 -13.98
C GLU A 20 3.11 2.66 -14.99
N ALA A 21 2.67 3.91 -14.79
CA ALA A 21 3.05 5.04 -15.63
C ALA A 21 4.46 5.61 -15.31
N LEU A 22 5.06 5.24 -14.18
CA LEU A 22 6.42 5.65 -13.85
C LEU A 22 7.43 5.06 -14.84
N PRO A 23 8.56 5.75 -15.09
CA PRO A 23 9.67 5.18 -15.86
C PRO A 23 10.05 3.80 -15.30
N PRO A 24 10.32 2.81 -16.16
CA PRO A 24 10.77 1.50 -15.71
C PRO A 24 12.10 1.66 -14.96
N GLY A 25 12.07 1.36 -13.66
CA GLY A 25 13.22 1.35 -12.75
C GLY A 25 13.43 -0.05 -12.17
N ILE A 26 14.58 -0.26 -11.53
CA ILE A 26 14.97 -1.57 -10.97
C ILE A 26 13.94 -2.09 -9.95
N HIS A 27 13.25 -1.20 -9.22
CA HIS A 27 12.22 -1.61 -8.26
C HIS A 27 10.79 -1.30 -8.70
N ARG A 28 10.55 -0.64 -9.83
CA ARG A 28 9.20 -0.29 -10.31
C ARG A 28 8.29 -1.51 -10.39
N ASP A 29 8.72 -2.57 -11.09
CA ASP A 29 7.92 -3.78 -11.27
C ASP A 29 7.61 -4.46 -9.93
N ARG A 30 8.61 -4.47 -9.03
CA ARG A 30 8.45 -5.02 -7.69
C ARG A 30 7.47 -4.20 -6.84
N ILE A 31 7.48 -2.87 -6.95
CA ILE A 31 6.52 -2.00 -6.27
C ILE A 31 5.10 -2.27 -6.77
N VAL A 32 4.94 -2.42 -8.10
CA VAL A 32 3.65 -2.78 -8.71
C VAL A 32 3.16 -4.13 -8.18
N GLU A 33 4.00 -5.17 -8.21
CA GLU A 33 3.65 -6.51 -7.71
C GLU A 33 3.23 -6.50 -6.23
N GLU A 34 4.02 -5.84 -5.38
CA GLU A 34 3.72 -5.72 -3.95
C GLU A 34 2.44 -4.92 -3.68
N THR A 35 2.17 -3.88 -4.47
CA THR A 35 0.94 -3.07 -4.38
C THR A 35 -0.28 -3.88 -4.85
N GLN A 36 -0.16 -4.69 -5.90
CA GLN A 36 -1.23 -5.60 -6.32
C GLN A 36 -1.50 -6.67 -5.26
N ALA A 37 -0.45 -7.21 -4.64
CA ALA A 37 -0.58 -8.16 -3.55
C ALA A 37 -1.23 -7.52 -2.30
N LEU A 38 -0.90 -6.27 -1.98
CA LEU A 38 -1.55 -5.48 -0.93
C LEU A 38 -3.04 -5.33 -1.22
N ARG A 39 -3.42 -4.94 -2.44
CA ARG A 39 -4.83 -4.84 -2.85
C ARG A 39 -5.59 -6.15 -2.66
N ARG A 40 -5.01 -7.28 -3.06
CA ARG A 40 -5.62 -8.61 -2.83
C ARG A 40 -5.76 -8.91 -1.33
N ALA A 41 -4.76 -8.59 -0.52
CA ALA A 41 -4.80 -8.78 0.93
C ALA A 41 -5.89 -7.92 1.59
N VAL A 42 -6.04 -6.66 1.17
CA VAL A 42 -7.10 -5.76 1.65
C VAL A 42 -8.48 -6.26 1.25
N ALA A 43 -8.66 -6.72 0.00
CA ALA A 43 -9.91 -7.30 -0.46
C ALA A 43 -10.29 -8.59 0.29
N ALA A 44 -9.29 -9.39 0.69
CA ALA A 44 -9.46 -10.62 1.45
C ALA A 44 -9.50 -10.41 2.97
N PHE A 45 -9.38 -9.18 3.47
CA PHE A 45 -9.32 -8.86 4.91
C PHE A 45 -8.20 -9.61 5.66
N HIS A 46 -7.07 -9.89 4.99
CA HIS A 46 -5.99 -10.68 5.55
C HIS A 46 -4.97 -9.80 6.30
N MET A 47 -5.21 -9.56 7.59
CA MET A 47 -4.44 -8.66 8.46
C MET A 47 -2.91 -8.77 8.32
N GLU A 48 -2.35 -9.98 8.51
CA GLU A 48 -0.90 -10.17 8.48
C GLU A 48 -0.30 -9.91 7.09
N ALA A 49 -1.02 -10.30 6.03
CA ALA A 49 -0.61 -10.01 4.66
C ALA A 49 -0.66 -8.50 4.38
N ILE A 50 -1.68 -7.79 4.87
CA ILE A 50 -1.76 -6.32 4.76
C ILE A 50 -0.54 -5.69 5.44
N ARG A 51 -0.21 -6.06 6.69
CA ARG A 51 0.94 -5.52 7.43
C ARG A 51 2.25 -5.77 6.70
N PHE A 52 2.48 -7.01 6.26
CA PHE A 52 3.68 -7.38 5.53
C PHE A 52 3.83 -6.59 4.23
N ARG A 53 2.76 -6.49 3.43
CA ARG A 53 2.79 -5.79 2.14
C ARG A 53 2.92 -4.28 2.31
N MET A 54 2.28 -3.68 3.32
CA MET A 54 2.48 -2.28 3.69
C MET A 54 3.96 -1.99 3.99
N TYR A 55 4.63 -2.86 4.76
CA TYR A 55 6.07 -2.71 5.01
C TYR A 55 6.91 -2.83 3.73
N SER A 56 6.62 -3.83 2.89
CA SER A 56 7.36 -4.07 1.64
C SER A 56 7.25 -2.89 0.67
N VAL A 57 6.03 -2.37 0.45
CA VAL A 57 5.81 -1.21 -0.42
C VAL A 57 6.49 0.03 0.15
N ASP A 58 6.35 0.31 1.45
CA ASP A 58 7.01 1.44 2.11
C ASP A 58 8.53 1.41 1.95
N ARG A 59 9.14 0.23 2.14
CA ARG A 59 10.57 0.02 1.97
C ARG A 59 11.02 0.28 0.54
N LEU A 60 10.29 -0.24 -0.45
CA LEU A 60 10.65 -0.07 -1.86
C LEU A 60 10.50 1.38 -2.33
N LEU A 61 9.44 2.07 -1.92
CA LEU A 61 9.25 3.49 -2.22
C LEU A 61 10.38 4.35 -1.66
N ARG A 62 10.89 4.02 -0.46
CA ARG A 62 12.07 4.71 0.11
C ARG A 62 13.35 4.44 -0.66
N ILE A 63 13.54 3.24 -1.22
CA ILE A 63 14.74 2.89 -1.98
C ILE A 63 14.76 3.63 -3.32
N GLU A 64 13.61 3.75 -3.99
CA GLU A 64 13.50 4.52 -5.24
C GLU A 64 13.59 6.04 -5.02
N GLY A 65 13.57 6.51 -3.76
CA GLY A 65 13.62 7.93 -3.43
C GLY A 65 12.35 8.68 -3.84
N ASP A 66 11.22 7.97 -3.95
CA ASP A 66 9.96 8.58 -4.37
C ASP A 66 9.34 9.37 -3.20
N GLU A 67 9.53 10.69 -3.24
CA GLU A 67 8.87 11.67 -2.36
C GLU A 67 7.65 12.31 -3.06
N GLY A 68 7.23 11.78 -4.20
CA GLY A 68 6.23 12.37 -5.07
C GLY A 68 4.78 11.97 -4.74
N PRO A 69 3.86 12.16 -5.72
CA PRO A 69 2.44 11.86 -5.57
C PRO A 69 2.15 10.40 -5.15
N VAL A 70 2.99 9.45 -5.59
CA VAL A 70 2.90 8.03 -5.23
C VAL A 70 3.06 7.84 -3.73
N ARG A 71 4.00 8.54 -3.11
CA ARG A 71 4.19 8.47 -1.66
C ARG A 71 2.97 8.99 -0.92
N GLN A 72 2.42 10.13 -1.34
CA GLN A 72 1.22 10.69 -0.71
C GLN A 72 0.02 9.72 -0.81
N MET A 73 -0.22 9.14 -1.98
CA MET A 73 -1.28 8.15 -2.17
C MET A 73 -1.08 6.92 -1.28
N PHE A 74 0.16 6.45 -1.12
CA PHE A 74 0.46 5.33 -0.24
C PHE A 74 0.25 5.66 1.26
N GLU A 75 0.58 6.88 1.70
CA GLU A 75 0.25 7.36 3.04
C GLU A 75 -1.28 7.45 3.26
N ASP A 76 -2.05 7.80 2.22
CA ASP A 76 -3.51 7.82 2.29
C ASP A 76 -4.11 6.41 2.38
N VAL A 77 -3.53 5.40 1.68
CA VAL A 77 -3.88 3.99 1.89
C VAL A 77 -3.66 3.60 3.36
N ARG A 78 -2.50 3.98 3.93
CA ARG A 78 -2.20 3.70 5.33
C ARG A 78 -3.24 4.28 6.28
N ARG A 79 -3.56 5.57 6.11
CA ARG A 79 -4.54 6.27 6.94
C ARG A 79 -5.91 5.63 6.89
N THR A 80 -6.41 5.34 5.68
CA THR A 80 -7.73 4.72 5.51
C THR A 80 -7.79 3.32 6.09
N LEU A 81 -6.70 2.55 6.01
CA LEU A 81 -6.61 1.25 6.67
C LEU A 81 -6.66 1.40 8.21
N GLU A 82 -5.95 2.37 8.77
CA GLU A 82 -5.96 2.63 10.22
C GLU A 82 -7.33 3.09 10.73
N GLU A 83 -8.01 3.98 9.99
CA GLU A 83 -9.39 4.40 10.26
C GLU A 83 -10.39 3.22 10.20
N ALA A 84 -10.12 2.25 9.32
CA ALA A 84 -10.87 1.01 9.22
C ALA A 84 -10.57 -0.01 10.33
N GLY A 85 -9.64 0.32 11.24
CA GLY A 85 -9.22 -0.52 12.38
C GLY A 85 -8.03 -1.44 12.08
N PHE A 86 -7.33 -1.25 10.95
CA PHE A 86 -6.15 -2.04 10.59
C PHE A 86 -4.88 -1.32 11.04
N HIS A 87 -4.30 -1.76 12.15
CA HIS A 87 -3.00 -1.25 12.59
C HIS A 87 -1.89 -1.76 11.66
N THR A 88 -1.48 -0.89 10.73
CA THR A 88 -0.46 -1.20 9.71
C THR A 88 0.97 -1.14 10.25
N ARG A 89 1.17 -0.54 11.43
CA ARG A 89 2.42 -0.58 12.19
C ARG A 89 2.32 -1.67 13.26
N SER A 90 3.37 -2.48 13.39
CA SER A 90 3.56 -3.29 14.59
C SER A 90 3.70 -2.33 15.77
N HIS A 91 2.80 -2.39 16.75
CA HIS A 91 3.11 -1.88 18.08
C HIS A 91 4.33 -2.67 18.56
N THR A 92 5.53 -2.12 18.44
CA THR A 92 6.54 -2.43 19.44
C THR A 92 5.97 -1.88 20.73
N ALA A 93 5.50 -2.77 21.61
CA ALA A 93 5.23 -2.40 22.99
C ALA A 93 6.49 -1.69 23.55
N PRO A 94 6.33 -0.63 24.37
CA PRO A 94 7.46 0.03 25.00
C PRO A 94 8.29 -0.92 25.86
#